data_AF-A0A7J7LW63-F1
#
_entry.id   AF-A0A7J7LW63-F1
#
_cell.length_a   1.000
_cell.length_b   1.000
_cell.length_c   1.000
_cell.angle_alpha   90.00
_cell.angle_beta   90.00
_cell.angle_gamma   90.00
#
_symmetry.space_group_name_H-M   'P 1'
#
loop_
_entity.id
_entity.type
_entity.pdbx_description
1 polymer ?
#
loop_
_entity_poly.entity_id
_entity_poly.type
_entity_poly.pdbx_seq_one_letter_code
_entity_poly.pdbx_strand_id
1 'polypeptide(L)'
;MERSSNLLDEALGLNHHQHQHQHQYQHLGVSTIPGRVVLIEDRVETSGAFVLHHFIKRALSFDNLGVVIFVSLAYHFSHYERILKKLGCNLGSQKESGRFLFFDMLKLECPGERIRYNHSF
;
A
#
# COMPACT_ATOMS: atom_id res chain seq x y z
N MET A 1 26.85 -11.53 3.30
CA MET A 1 26.55 -10.09 3.15
C MET A 1 25.36 -9.78 4.03
N GLU A 2 25.56 -9.05 5.12
CA GLU A 2 24.45 -8.52 5.91
C GLU A 2 23.59 -7.63 5.00
N ARG A 3 22.33 -7.98 4.85
CA ARG A 3 21.39 -7.21 4.05
C ARG A 3 21.07 -5.96 4.88
N SER A 4 21.71 -4.84 4.57
CA SER A 4 21.40 -3.57 5.21
C SER A 4 19.91 -3.29 5.02
N SER A 5 19.21 -3.18 6.16
CA SER A 5 17.79 -2.88 6.20
C SER A 5 17.53 -1.52 5.53
N ASN A 6 16.65 -1.48 4.53
CA ASN A 6 16.22 -0.22 3.93
C ASN A 6 15.03 0.37 4.71
N LEU A 7 14.79 1.67 4.57
CA LEU A 7 13.71 2.39 5.26
C LEU A 7 12.31 1.84 4.94
N LEU A 8 12.10 1.28 3.75
CA LEU A 8 10.82 0.66 3.37
C LEU A 8 10.59 -0.64 4.14
N ASP A 9 11.64 -1.44 4.31
CA ASP A 9 11.60 -2.68 5.10
C ASP A 9 11.35 -2.38 6.57
N GLU A 10 11.93 -1.31 7.09
CA GLU A 10 11.64 -0.86 8.45
C GLU A 10 10.19 -0.41 8.58
N ALA A 11 9.73 0.44 7.67
CA ALA A 11 8.36 0.94 7.68
C ALA A 11 7.31 -0.16 7.48
N LEU A 12 7.64 -1.24 6.74
CA LEU A 12 6.82 -2.45 6.62
C LEU A 12 6.99 -3.43 7.79
N GLY A 13 7.92 -3.18 8.71
CA GLY A 13 8.19 -4.02 9.88
C GLY A 13 8.93 -5.32 9.57
N LEU A 14 9.69 -5.39 8.48
CA LEU A 14 10.35 -6.61 7.99
C LEU A 14 11.71 -6.88 8.66
N ASN A 15 12.24 -5.91 9.41
CA ASN A 15 13.60 -5.96 9.97
C ASN A 15 13.70 -6.63 11.35
N HIS A 16 12.67 -7.36 11.80
CA HIS A 16 12.76 -8.00 13.10
C HIS A 16 13.67 -9.24 13.01
N HIS A 17 14.97 -9.02 13.23
CA HIS A 17 15.88 -10.07 13.61
C HIS A 17 15.35 -10.64 14.92
N GLN A 18 14.90 -11.90 14.87
CA GLN A 18 14.59 -12.69 16.05
C GLN A 18 15.84 -12.71 16.94
N HIS A 19 15.92 -11.80 17.91
CA HIS A 19 16.68 -12.09 19.12
C HIS A 19 15.95 -13.23 19.81
N GLN A 20 16.47 -14.43 19.55
CA GLN A 20 16.04 -15.69 20.11
C GLN A 20 15.90 -15.56 21.63
N HIS A 21 14.67 -15.59 22.14
CA HIS A 21 14.37 -16.42 23.30
C HIS A 21 13.11 -17.24 22.94
N GLN A 22 13.36 -18.55 22.93
CA GLN A 22 12.50 -19.68 22.59
C GLN A 22 11.01 -19.48 22.92
N HIS A 23 10.13 -19.76 21.96
CA HIS A 23 9.21 -20.92 22.00
C HIS A 23 8.48 -21.07 20.66
N GLN A 24 9.00 -22.00 19.85
CA GLN A 24 8.27 -23.04 19.12
C GLN A 24 6.91 -22.66 18.48
N TYR A 25 6.93 -22.19 17.24
CA TYR A 25 6.19 -22.67 16.06
C TYR A 25 6.68 -21.85 14.86
N GLN A 26 7.73 -22.32 14.20
CA GLN A 26 8.42 -21.59 13.15
C GLN A 26 7.67 -21.75 11.83
N HIS A 27 6.67 -20.89 11.60
CA HIS A 27 6.21 -20.63 10.24
C HIS A 27 7.20 -19.69 9.57
N LEU A 28 7.62 -20.08 8.36
CA LEU A 28 8.54 -19.42 7.44
C LEU A 28 7.96 -18.09 6.93
N GLY A 29 7.76 -17.12 7.83
CA GLY A 29 7.01 -15.90 7.58
C GLY A 29 7.81 -14.67 7.99
N VAL A 30 7.88 -13.69 7.10
CA VAL A 30 8.30 -12.34 7.45
C VAL A 30 7.35 -11.83 8.55
N SER A 31 7.87 -11.62 9.76
CA SER A 31 7.07 -11.15 10.90
C SER A 31 6.85 -9.65 10.78
N THR A 32 5.70 -9.21 10.27
CA THR A 32 5.29 -7.81 10.38
C THR A 32 4.86 -7.52 11.81
N ILE A 33 5.18 -6.34 12.33
CA ILE A 33 4.68 -5.89 13.64
C ILE A 33 3.21 -5.46 13.44
N PRO A 34 2.24 -6.11 14.09
CA PRO A 34 0.83 -5.72 13.95
C PRO A 34 0.60 -4.27 14.39
N GLY A 35 -0.28 -3.56 13.70
CA GLY A 35 -0.72 -2.22 14.10
C GLY A 35 0.27 -1.09 13.85
N ARG A 36 1.33 -1.30 13.05
CA ARG A 36 2.25 -0.23 12.63
C ARG A 36 1.53 0.78 11.73
N VAL A 37 1.75 2.07 11.99
CA VAL A 37 1.25 3.19 11.18
C VAL A 37 2.43 3.96 10.61
N VAL A 38 2.38 4.26 9.32
CA VAL A 38 3.39 5.05 8.60
C VAL A 38 2.69 6.22 7.93
N LEU A 39 3.13 7.44 8.22
CA LEU A 39 2.65 8.67 7.58
C LEU A 39 3.66 9.14 6.55
N ILE A 40 3.20 9.39 5.33
CA ILE A 40 3.98 10.05 4.28
C ILE A 40 3.40 11.46 4.13
N GLU A 41 4.19 12.47 4.49
CA GLU A 41 3.88 13.89 4.27
C GLU A 41 4.87 14.44 3.24
N ASP A 42 4.38 15.25 2.31
CA ASP A 42 5.18 16.02 1.38
C ASP A 42 4.96 17.53 1.51
N ARG A 43 5.95 18.32 1.06
CA ARG A 43 5.87 19.78 0.98
C ARG A 43 5.81 20.19 -0.49
N VAL A 44 5.25 21.38 -0.73
CA VAL A 44 4.73 21.87 -2.02
C VAL A 44 5.69 21.67 -3.21
N GLU A 45 7.00 21.68 -2.99
CA GLU A 45 7.99 21.63 -4.08
C GLU A 45 8.23 20.24 -4.67
N THR A 46 7.83 19.15 -4.00
CA THR A 46 8.00 17.79 -4.56
C THR A 46 6.95 16.85 -4.01
N SER A 47 6.16 16.24 -4.90
CA SER A 47 5.19 15.25 -4.47
C SER A 47 5.87 14.00 -3.90
N GLY A 48 5.56 13.65 -2.65
CA GLY A 48 5.98 12.43 -1.96
C GLY A 48 5.26 11.17 -2.44
N ALA A 49 4.38 11.28 -3.43
CA ALA A 49 3.67 10.13 -4.03
C ALA A 49 4.64 9.04 -4.52
N PHE A 50 5.86 9.39 -4.93
CA PHE A 50 6.87 8.39 -5.31
C PHE A 50 7.20 7.41 -4.17
N VAL A 51 7.17 7.87 -2.92
CA VAL A 51 7.41 7.02 -1.74
C VAL A 51 6.28 6.01 -1.61
N LEU A 52 5.02 6.45 -1.73
CA LEU A 52 3.85 5.57 -1.71
C LEU A 52 3.94 4.50 -2.81
N HIS A 53 4.34 4.86 -4.03
CA HIS A 53 4.52 3.90 -5.11
C HIS A 53 5.59 2.85 -4.79
N HIS A 54 6.72 3.25 -4.23
CA HIS A 54 7.76 2.31 -3.80
C HIS A 54 7.31 1.44 -2.64
N PHE A 55 6.49 1.99 -1.73
CA PHE A 55 5.91 1.27 -0.61
C PHE A 55 5.01 0.12 -1.09
N ILE A 56 4.08 0.41 -2.01
CA ILE A 56 3.18 -0.58 -2.61
C ILE A 56 3.98 -1.66 -3.35
N LYS A 57 4.93 -1.25 -4.20
CA LYS A 57 5.81 -2.19 -4.91
C LYS A 57 6.52 -3.10 -3.91
N ARG A 58 7.09 -2.54 -2.84
CA ARG A 58 7.86 -3.29 -1.86
C ARG A 58 6.98 -4.29 -1.10
N ALA A 59 5.80 -3.87 -0.65
CA ALA A 59 4.84 -4.73 0.03
C ALA A 59 4.40 -5.93 -0.84
N LEU A 60 4.17 -5.70 -2.14
CA LEU A 60 3.78 -6.75 -3.09
C LEU A 60 4.93 -7.66 -3.54
N SER A 61 6.19 -7.25 -3.34
CA SER A 61 7.37 -8.04 -3.72
C SER A 61 7.61 -9.27 -2.85
N PHE A 62 6.90 -9.41 -1.73
CA PHE A 62 7.05 -10.51 -0.79
C PHE A 62 5.83 -11.41 -0.84
N ASP A 63 5.97 -12.65 -1.33
CA ASP A 63 4.85 -13.56 -1.51
C ASP A 63 4.11 -13.93 -0.20
N ASN A 64 4.79 -13.86 0.94
CA ASN A 64 4.24 -14.23 2.24
C ASN A 64 3.75 -13.04 3.09
N LEU A 65 3.74 -11.81 2.56
CA LEU A 65 3.41 -10.61 3.36
C LEU A 65 1.90 -10.33 3.48
N GLY A 66 1.07 -11.19 2.88
CA GLY A 66 -0.38 -11.07 2.89
C GLY A 66 -0.93 -10.26 1.72
N VAL A 67 -2.10 -9.66 1.95
CA VAL A 67 -2.89 -8.91 0.97
C VAL A 67 -2.71 -7.41 1.19
N VAL A 68 -2.44 -6.67 0.12
CA VAL A 68 -2.39 -5.20 0.14
C VAL A 68 -3.77 -4.65 -0.21
N ILE A 69 -4.37 -3.93 0.72
CA ILE A 69 -5.62 -3.19 0.50
C ILE A 69 -5.26 -1.73 0.27
N PHE A 70 -5.53 -1.23 -0.93
CA PHE A 70 -5.28 0.16 -1.30
C PHE A 70 -6.59 0.90 -1.54
N VAL A 71 -6.88 1.86 -0.67
CA VAL A 71 -7.97 2.82 -0.80
C VAL A 71 -7.42 4.11 -1.40
N SER A 72 -7.85 4.47 -2.61
CA SER A 72 -7.42 5.71 -3.28
C SER A 72 -8.51 6.75 -3.23
N LEU A 73 -8.12 7.96 -2.82
CA LEU A 73 -8.97 9.15 -2.75
C LEU A 73 -8.63 10.20 -3.82
N ALA A 74 -7.48 10.06 -4.50
CA ALA A 74 -6.94 11.09 -5.38
C ALA A 74 -6.93 10.70 -6.86
N TYR A 75 -6.74 9.42 -7.18
CA TYR A 75 -6.64 8.94 -8.56
C TYR A 75 -7.31 7.57 -8.76
N HIS A 76 -7.75 7.29 -9.99
CA HIS A 76 -8.25 5.98 -10.39
C HIS A 76 -7.13 4.92 -10.47
N PHE A 77 -7.50 3.63 -10.48
CA PHE A 77 -6.57 2.49 -10.56
C PHE A 77 -5.53 2.61 -11.69
N SER A 78 -5.95 3.06 -12.88
CA SER A 78 -5.09 3.17 -14.06
C SER A 78 -3.90 4.12 -13.86
N HIS A 79 -4.04 5.13 -12.99
CA HIS A 79 -2.95 6.03 -12.64
C HIS A 79 -1.81 5.26 -11.96
N TYR A 80 -2.13 4.51 -10.90
CA TYR A 80 -1.14 3.74 -10.13
C TYR A 80 -0.62 2.56 -10.93
N GLU A 81 -1.47 1.86 -11.69
CA GLU A 81 -1.05 0.75 -12.54
C GLU A 81 0.04 1.19 -13.53
N ARG A 82 -0.16 2.33 -14.20
CA ARG A 82 0.82 2.86 -15.15
C ARG A 82 2.17 3.19 -14.51
N ILE A 83 2.16 3.75 -13.30
CA ILE A 83 3.40 4.11 -12.59
C ILE A 83 4.11 2.86 -12.07
N LEU A 84 3.38 1.98 -11.37
CA LEU A 84 3.93 0.77 -10.79
C LEU A 84 4.47 -0.18 -11.87
N LYS A 85 3.81 -0.25 -13.03
CA LYS A 85 4.30 -1.02 -14.19
C LYS A 85 5.66 -0.53 -14.67
N LYS A 86 5.89 0.79 -14.70
CA LYS A 86 7.22 1.38 -14.99
C LYS A 86 8.26 1.05 -13.92
N LEU A 87 7.83 0.85 -12.68
CA LEU A 87 8.69 0.41 -11.58
C LEU A 87 8.90 -1.12 -11.56
N GLY A 88 8.37 -1.87 -12.54
CA GLY A 88 8.49 -3.32 -12.61
C GLY A 88 7.49 -4.09 -11.75
N CYS A 89 6.36 -3.47 -11.37
CA CYS A 89 5.30 -4.09 -10.58
C CYS A 89 3.98 -4.05 -11.37
N ASN A 90 3.45 -5.21 -11.75
CA ASN A 90 2.17 -5.31 -12.47
C ASN A 90 1.00 -5.43 -11.49
N LEU A 91 0.28 -4.32 -11.22
CA LEU A 91 -0.88 -4.32 -10.32
C LEU A 91 -2.04 -5.18 -10.83
N GLY A 92 -2.21 -5.34 -12.15
CA GLY A 92 -3.21 -6.23 -12.73
C GLY A 92 -2.98 -7.68 -12.31
N SER A 93 -1.77 -8.20 -12.49
CA SER A 93 -1.40 -9.56 -12.06
C SER A 93 -1.48 -9.75 -10.54
N GLN A 94 -1.16 -8.71 -9.76
CA GLN A 94 -1.30 -8.75 -8.29
C GLN A 94 -2.76 -8.77 -7.85
N LYS A 95 -3.65 -8.13 -8.62
CA LYS A 95 -5.10 -8.17 -8.40
C LYS A 95 -5.69 -9.54 -8.76
N GLU A 96 -5.28 -10.11 -9.89
CA GLU A 96 -5.71 -11.45 -10.34
C GLU A 96 -5.27 -12.55 -9.38
N SER A 97 -4.08 -12.43 -8.78
CA SER A 97 -3.60 -13.36 -7.75
C SER A 97 -4.26 -13.16 -6.37
N GLY A 98 -5.17 -12.19 -6.22
CA GLY A 98 -5.84 -11.89 -4.96
C GLY A 98 -4.94 -11.20 -3.92
N ARG A 99 -3.71 -10.84 -4.28
CA ARG A 99 -2.73 -10.19 -3.39
C ARG A 99 -2.92 -8.68 -3.28
N PHE A 100 -3.66 -8.08 -4.21
CA PHE A 100 -3.91 -6.64 -4.24
C PHE A 100 -5.40 -6.33 -4.44
N LEU A 101 -5.98 -5.59 -3.51
CA LEU A 101 -7.34 -5.08 -3.58
C LEU A 101 -7.32 -3.56 -3.70
N PHE A 102 -8.05 -3.01 -4.67
CA PHE A 102 -8.10 -1.57 -4.92
C PHE A 102 -9.52 -1.04 -4.76
N PHE A 103 -9.67 -0.02 -3.93
CA PHE A 103 -10.91 0.71 -3.76
C PHE A 103 -10.77 2.11 -4.33
N ASP A 104 -11.58 2.40 -5.34
CA ASP A 104 -11.62 3.68 -6.06
C ASP A 104 -12.67 4.59 -5.42
N MET A 105 -12.26 5.45 -4.48
CA MET A 105 -13.21 6.34 -3.80
C MET A 105 -13.74 7.45 -4.70
N LEU A 106 -13.08 7.75 -5.83
CA LEU A 106 -13.59 8.73 -6.79
C LEU A 106 -14.83 8.25 -7.54
N LYS A 107 -15.11 6.94 -7.53
CA LYS A 107 -16.31 6.36 -8.15
C LYS A 107 -17.47 6.19 -7.18
N LEU A 108 -17.27 6.47 -5.89
CA LEU A 108 -18.34 6.45 -4.91
C LEU A 108 -19.16 7.74 -5.08
N GLU A 109 -20.39 7.59 -5.55
CA GLU A 109 -21.38 8.65 -5.44
C GLU A 109 -21.73 8.81 -3.94
N CYS A 110 -21.38 9.95 -3.36
CA CYS A 110 -21.78 10.29 -1.99
C CYS A 110 -23.31 10.49 -1.95
N PRO A 111 -24.08 9.70 -1.19
CA PRO A 111 -25.54 9.80 -1.16
C PRO A 111 -26.10 11.16 -0.70
N GLY A 112 -25.24 12.04 -0.15
CA GLY A 112 -25.62 13.34 0.39
C GLY A 112 -25.67 14.52 -0.60
N GLU A 113 -25.23 14.36 -1.85
CA GLU A 113 -25.16 15.48 -2.81
C GLU A 113 -26.43 15.67 -3.67
N ARG A 114 -27.41 14.76 -3.62
CA ARG A 114 -28.62 14.82 -4.46
C ARG A 114 -29.74 15.74 -3.96
N ILE A 115 -29.54 16.54 -2.92
CA ILE A 115 -30.59 17.45 -2.41
C ILE A 115 -30.04 18.86 -2.26
N ARG A 116 -30.36 19.72 -3.25
CA ARG A 116 -30.71 21.16 -3.13
C ARG A 116 -30.30 21.92 -4.39
N TYR A 117 -31.07 21.80 -5.48
CA TYR A 117 -31.40 22.95 -6.35
C TYR A 117 -32.71 22.63 -7.07
N ASN A 118 -33.82 22.93 -6.40
CA ASN A 118 -35.11 23.20 -7.04
C ASN A 118 -35.85 24.19 -6.14
N HIS A 119 -35.39 25.44 -6.15
CA HIS A 119 -36.26 26.57 -5.85
C HIS A 119 -36.46 27.33 -7.15
N SER A 120 -37.58 27.01 -7.80
CA SER A 120 -38.20 27.82 -8.84
C SER A 120 -38.60 29.18 -8.24
N PHE A 121 -38.29 30.25 -8.95
CA PHE A 121 -39.04 31.51 -8.89
C PHE A 121 -39.95 31.58 -10.11
#